data_AF-A0A3Q3MM51-F1
#
_entry.id   AF-A0A3Q3MM51-F1
#
_cell.length_a   1.000
_cell.length_b   1.000
_cell.length_c   1.000
_cell.angle_alpha   90.00
_cell.angle_beta   90.00
_cell.angle_gamma   90.00
#
_symmetry.space_group_name_H-M   'P 1'
#
loop_
_entity.id
_entity.type
_entity.pdbx_description
1 polymer ?
#
loop_
_entity_poly.entity_id
_entity_poly.type
_entity_poly.pdbx_seq_one_letter_code
_entity_poly.pdbx_strand_id
1 'polypeptide(L)'
;PFLLLNLCPLPHIGTVSPAFLGNLLVVPMDGSHWIGIKAMAQEMGRRGHGVTVVMPEITMRMGPGKHYNTVTYPVPYDKDYIDSLLASHKDVMKKSAKNFLEKISSHFSQIKKFMGLIHTTAESLLFNDSLISHLRFDAVLTDPVVPTGSLIARKLGIPTINLLRGIPCTLDMQSAGCPSPPSYVPRFFTGYTDKMSFKERAVNTLVALLEPLLCRLLYWHFDHIAYQFLGEEVGVAQVLSDSAIWLLRIDFTLEFPRPLMPNIVLVGGINCNVRNPLPEVRLHNVFWSGKCIYFLHIVPTSSH
;
A
#
# COMPACT_ATOMS: atom_id res chain seq x y z
N PRO A 1 -17.35 19.19 -10.84
CA PRO A 1 -18.18 18.51 -9.82
C PRO A 1 -17.29 17.65 -8.92
N PHE A 2 -16.79 18.24 -7.84
CA PHE A 2 -15.80 17.63 -6.94
C PHE A 2 -16.50 16.83 -5.84
N LEU A 3 -16.09 15.57 -5.64
CA LEU A 3 -16.50 14.72 -4.53
C LEU A 3 -15.86 15.26 -3.22
N LEU A 4 -16.68 15.83 -2.33
CA LEU A 4 -16.29 16.14 -0.96
C LEU A 4 -16.63 14.94 -0.07
N LEU A 5 -15.61 14.14 0.27
CA LEU A 5 -15.71 13.14 1.33
C LEU A 5 -15.67 13.85 2.69
N ASN A 6 -16.84 14.13 3.26
CA ASN A 6 -16.97 14.69 4.60
C ASN A 6 -16.55 13.63 5.65
N LEU A 7 -15.35 13.78 6.20
CA LEU A 7 -14.84 13.03 7.34
C LEU A 7 -14.87 13.90 8.62
N CYS A 8 -16.05 14.33 9.06
CA CYS A 8 -16.24 14.89 10.39
C CYS A 8 -17.69 14.69 10.89
N PRO A 9 -17.93 14.22 12.12
CA PRO A 9 -19.27 14.13 12.66
C PRO A 9 -19.65 15.47 13.31
N LEU A 10 -20.60 16.19 12.70
CA LEU A 10 -21.33 17.28 13.36
C LEU A 10 -22.72 16.78 13.78
N PRO A 11 -23.24 17.19 14.96
CA PRO A 11 -24.49 16.66 15.48
C PRO A 11 -25.70 17.36 14.84
N HIS A 12 -26.51 16.52 14.19
CA HIS A 12 -27.97 16.55 14.05
C HIS A 12 -28.72 17.55 13.16
N ILE A 13 -29.66 16.93 12.41
CA ILE A 13 -30.84 17.44 11.70
C ILE A 13 -30.55 18.10 10.34
N GLY A 14 -30.29 17.23 9.37
CA GLY A 14 -30.45 17.50 7.94
C GLY A 14 -30.93 16.22 7.28
N THR A 15 -31.94 16.33 6.42
CA THR A 15 -32.46 15.25 5.58
C THR A 15 -31.32 14.40 5.02
N VAL A 16 -31.32 13.10 5.31
CA VAL A 16 -30.37 12.14 4.75
C VAL A 16 -30.58 12.12 3.25
N SER A 17 -29.77 12.88 2.50
CA SER A 17 -29.60 12.66 1.07
C SER A 17 -29.35 11.16 0.88
N PRO A 18 -29.96 10.49 -0.12
CA PRO A 18 -29.68 9.09 -0.36
C PRO A 18 -28.17 8.93 -0.42
N ALA A 19 -27.61 8.20 0.56
CA ALA A 19 -26.17 8.00 0.64
C ALA A 19 -25.74 7.44 -0.71
N PHE A 20 -24.83 8.12 -1.40
CA PHE A 20 -24.38 7.67 -2.71
C PHE A 20 -23.67 6.32 -2.53
N LEU A 21 -24.34 5.25 -2.91
CA LEU A 21 -23.82 3.89 -2.82
C LEU A 21 -23.12 3.52 -4.13
N GLY A 22 -21.81 3.71 -4.16
CA GLY A 22 -20.96 3.26 -5.28
C GLY A 22 -20.59 1.78 -5.20
N ASN A 23 -20.30 1.21 -6.37
CA ASN A 23 -19.73 -0.13 -6.56
C ASN A 23 -18.20 -0.04 -6.68
N LEU A 24 -17.49 -0.61 -5.71
CA LEU A 24 -16.04 -0.57 -5.60
C LEU A 24 -15.42 -1.91 -5.98
N LEU A 25 -14.55 -1.90 -6.98
CA LEU A 25 -13.64 -3.01 -7.27
C LEU A 25 -12.42 -2.91 -6.35
N VAL A 26 -12.02 -4.01 -5.72
CA VAL A 26 -10.81 -4.07 -4.91
C VAL A 26 -9.84 -5.04 -5.58
N VAL A 27 -8.69 -4.53 -6.02
CA VAL A 27 -7.59 -5.31 -6.59
C VAL A 27 -6.38 -5.16 -5.68
N PRO A 28 -6.22 -6.03 -4.67
CA PRO A 28 -5.17 -5.89 -3.66
C PRO A 28 -3.87 -6.57 -4.07
N MET A 29 -2.81 -6.25 -3.33
CA MET A 29 -1.61 -7.08 -3.23
C MET A 29 -1.74 -8.00 -1.99
N ASP A 30 -1.43 -9.28 -2.16
CA ASP A 30 -1.43 -10.28 -1.07
C ASP A 30 -0.33 -10.00 -0.02
N GLY A 31 -0.28 -10.78 1.06
CA GLY A 31 0.71 -10.65 2.11
C GLY A 31 0.35 -9.58 3.14
N SER A 32 1.33 -8.78 3.56
CA SER A 32 1.11 -7.73 4.57
C SER A 32 0.28 -6.56 4.04
N HIS A 33 0.32 -6.29 2.73
CA HIS A 33 -0.38 -5.19 2.08
C HIS A 33 -1.90 -5.34 2.18
N TRP A 34 -2.37 -6.58 2.07
CA TRP A 34 -3.78 -6.97 2.18
C TRP A 34 -4.46 -6.52 3.47
N ILE A 35 -3.76 -6.46 4.61
CA ILE A 35 -4.39 -6.18 5.92
C ILE A 35 -5.16 -4.85 5.90
N GLY A 36 -4.53 -3.78 5.41
CA GLY A 36 -5.17 -2.46 5.35
C GLY A 36 -6.25 -2.37 4.27
N ILE A 37 -6.03 -3.01 3.12
CA ILE A 37 -7.03 -3.06 2.04
C ILE A 37 -8.29 -3.80 2.53
N LYS A 38 -8.12 -4.93 3.24
CA LYS A 38 -9.23 -5.71 3.81
C LYS A 38 -10.05 -4.87 4.78
N ALA A 39 -9.39 -4.13 5.68
CA ALA A 39 -10.07 -3.28 6.64
C ALA A 39 -10.93 -2.22 5.93
N MET A 40 -10.39 -1.57 4.90
CA MET A 40 -11.14 -0.63 4.07
C MET A 40 -12.30 -1.29 3.33
N ALA A 41 -12.06 -2.42 2.67
CA ALA A 41 -13.10 -3.15 1.93
C ALA A 41 -14.26 -3.56 2.84
N GLN A 42 -13.98 -4.05 4.05
CA GLN A 42 -15.01 -4.38 5.06
C GLN A 42 -15.81 -3.15 5.47
N GLU A 43 -15.12 -2.05 5.78
CA GLU A 43 -15.78 -0.84 6.27
C GLU A 43 -16.63 -0.16 5.19
N MET A 44 -16.16 -0.14 3.95
CA MET A 44 -16.94 0.37 2.80
C MET A 44 -18.21 -0.45 2.59
N GLY A 45 -18.08 -1.78 2.62
CA GLY A 45 -19.22 -2.68 2.52
C GLY A 45 -20.21 -2.54 3.68
N ARG A 46 -19.71 -2.40 4.91
CA ARG A 46 -20.52 -2.17 6.11
C ARG A 46 -21.33 -0.87 6.02
N ARG A 47 -20.82 0.14 5.32
CA ARG A 47 -21.49 1.42 5.04
C ARG A 47 -22.49 1.35 3.88
N GLY A 48 -22.65 0.19 3.25
CA GLY A 48 -23.65 -0.08 2.20
C GLY A 48 -23.11 -0.04 0.77
N HIS A 49 -21.81 0.20 0.56
CA HIS A 49 -21.22 0.17 -0.78
C HIS A 49 -21.20 -1.26 -1.33
N GLY A 50 -21.41 -1.41 -2.65
CA GLY A 50 -21.21 -2.68 -3.33
C GLY A 50 -19.71 -2.96 -3.47
N VAL A 51 -19.13 -3.82 -2.64
CA VAL A 51 -17.67 -4.08 -2.68
C VAL A 51 -17.40 -5.47 -3.22
N THR A 52 -16.55 -5.57 -4.24
CA THR A 52 -16.09 -6.85 -4.79
C THR A 52 -14.57 -6.91 -4.74
N VAL A 53 -14.03 -7.90 -4.03
CA VAL A 53 -12.60 -8.19 -3.97
C VAL A 53 -12.27 -9.26 -4.98
N VAL A 54 -11.33 -8.97 -5.88
CA VAL A 54 -10.78 -9.95 -6.83
C VAL A 54 -9.46 -10.48 -6.27
N MET A 55 -9.31 -11.81 -6.19
CA MET A 55 -8.13 -12.44 -5.59
C MET A 55 -7.76 -13.76 -6.27
N PRO A 56 -6.48 -14.18 -6.27
CA PRO A 56 -6.14 -15.48 -6.83
C PRO A 56 -6.77 -16.60 -6.00
N GLU A 57 -7.01 -17.77 -6.60
CA GLU A 57 -7.57 -18.93 -5.87
C GLU A 57 -6.59 -19.45 -4.79
N ILE A 58 -5.29 -19.37 -5.07
CA ILE A 58 -4.21 -19.68 -4.13
C ILE A 58 -3.64 -18.36 -3.58
N THR A 59 -3.72 -18.19 -2.27
CA THR A 59 -3.31 -16.94 -1.60
C THR A 59 -2.39 -17.20 -0.40
N MET A 60 -1.61 -16.18 -0.03
CA MET A 60 -0.75 -16.15 1.15
C MET A 60 -1.56 -15.82 2.40
N ARG A 61 -2.35 -14.73 2.37
CA ARG A 61 -3.08 -14.19 3.52
C ARG A 61 -4.49 -13.73 3.18
N MET A 62 -4.88 -13.76 1.91
CA MET A 62 -6.18 -13.30 1.48
C MET A 62 -7.30 -14.28 1.85
N GLY A 63 -8.53 -13.78 1.84
CA GLY A 63 -9.69 -14.59 2.16
C GLY A 63 -10.99 -13.81 2.12
N PRO A 64 -12.13 -14.52 2.14
CA PRO A 64 -13.44 -13.92 2.05
C PRO A 64 -13.76 -13.01 3.24
N GLY A 65 -14.77 -12.19 3.05
CA GLY A 65 -15.18 -11.15 3.98
C GLY A 65 -16.66 -11.20 4.33
N LYS A 66 -17.05 -10.55 5.44
CA LYS A 66 -18.46 -10.45 5.84
C LYS A 66 -19.24 -9.40 5.04
N HIS A 67 -18.57 -8.31 4.66
CA HIS A 67 -19.21 -7.15 4.05
C HIS A 67 -18.81 -6.90 2.59
N TYR A 68 -18.15 -7.85 1.93
CA TYR A 68 -17.81 -7.73 0.52
C TYR A 68 -17.98 -9.07 -0.19
N ASN A 69 -18.20 -9.01 -1.50
CA ASN A 69 -18.19 -10.16 -2.38
C ASN A 69 -16.76 -10.53 -2.75
N THR A 70 -16.53 -11.80 -3.07
CA THR A 70 -15.22 -12.31 -3.44
C THR A 70 -15.32 -13.01 -4.78
N VAL A 71 -14.45 -12.63 -5.70
CA VAL A 71 -14.28 -13.27 -7.00
C VAL A 71 -12.87 -13.82 -7.08
N THR A 72 -12.73 -15.09 -7.43
CA THR A 72 -11.44 -15.76 -7.56
C THR A 72 -11.07 -16.01 -9.01
N TYR A 73 -9.77 -16.02 -9.31
CA TYR A 73 -9.24 -16.41 -10.62
C TYR A 73 -8.13 -17.45 -10.48
N PRO A 74 -7.97 -18.34 -11.48
CA PRO A 74 -6.98 -19.40 -11.44
C PRO A 74 -5.57 -18.86 -11.56
N VAL A 75 -4.61 -19.55 -10.95
CA VAL A 75 -3.18 -19.20 -11.01
C VAL A 75 -2.32 -20.44 -11.24
N PRO A 76 -1.19 -20.34 -11.96
CA PRO A 76 -0.36 -21.48 -12.34
C PRO A 76 0.63 -21.88 -11.22
N TYR A 77 0.19 -21.86 -9.96
CA TYR A 77 0.99 -22.28 -8.82
C TYR A 77 0.10 -22.82 -7.72
N ASP A 78 0.64 -23.71 -6.89
CA ASP A 78 -0.06 -24.35 -5.79
C ASP A 78 0.31 -23.75 -4.42
N LYS A 79 -0.32 -24.29 -3.38
CA LYS A 79 -0.10 -23.83 -2.00
C LYS A 79 1.32 -24.17 -1.51
N ASP A 80 1.85 -25.32 -1.92
CA ASP A 80 3.19 -25.78 -1.55
C ASP A 80 4.27 -24.84 -2.07
N TYR A 81 4.11 -24.32 -3.30
CA TYR A 81 4.99 -23.30 -3.86
C TYR A 81 5.01 -22.04 -2.99
N ILE A 82 3.84 -21.51 -2.62
CA ILE A 82 3.72 -20.32 -1.75
C ILE A 82 4.37 -20.56 -0.37
N ASP A 83 4.09 -21.72 0.23
CA ASP A 83 4.61 -22.06 1.55
C ASP A 83 6.14 -22.25 1.53
N SER A 84 6.68 -22.82 0.46
CA SER A 84 8.13 -22.93 0.24
C SER A 84 8.80 -21.55 0.07
N LEU A 85 8.14 -20.62 -0.63
CA LEU A 85 8.63 -19.25 -0.83
C LEU A 85 8.66 -18.50 0.50
N LEU A 86 7.61 -18.64 1.31
CA LEU A 86 7.51 -18.07 2.65
C LEU A 86 8.54 -18.64 3.62
N ALA A 87 8.75 -19.96 3.61
CA ALA A 87 9.74 -20.63 4.44
C ALA A 87 11.16 -20.15 4.09
N SER A 88 11.50 -20.14 2.80
CA SER A 88 12.82 -19.68 2.35
C SER A 88 13.08 -18.21 2.69
N HIS A 89 12.05 -17.35 2.66
CA HIS A 89 12.18 -15.95 3.06
C HIS A 89 12.50 -15.82 4.55
N LYS A 90 11.78 -16.56 5.41
CA LYS A 90 12.04 -16.59 6.85
C LYS A 90 13.46 -17.09 7.16
N ASP A 91 13.93 -18.09 6.44
CA ASP A 91 15.28 -18.65 6.64
C ASP A 91 16.38 -17.66 6.27
N VAL A 92 16.21 -16.92 5.16
CA VAL A 92 17.16 -15.86 4.76
C VAL A 92 17.18 -14.73 5.81
N MET A 93 16.03 -14.40 6.40
CA MET A 93 15.95 -13.38 7.44
C MET A 93 16.53 -13.84 8.80
N LYS A 94 16.42 -15.13 9.14
CA LYS A 94 16.93 -15.68 10.40
C LYS A 94 18.43 -15.98 10.38
N LYS A 95 19.00 -16.36 9.25
CA LYS A 95 20.41 -16.76 9.16
C LYS A 95 21.32 -15.53 9.06
N SER A 96 21.74 -15.00 10.22
CA SER A 96 22.74 -13.91 10.29
C SER A 96 24.18 -14.36 9.99
N ALA A 97 24.43 -15.68 9.89
CA ALA A 97 25.76 -16.27 9.84
C ALA A 97 26.35 -16.52 8.43
N LYS A 98 25.70 -16.05 7.35
CA LYS A 98 26.24 -16.21 5.98
C LYS A 98 27.29 -15.13 5.66
N ASN A 99 28.27 -15.48 4.83
CA ASN A 99 29.23 -14.50 4.29
C ASN A 99 28.51 -13.44 3.46
N PHE A 100 29.10 -12.23 3.36
CA PHE A 100 28.46 -11.07 2.71
C PHE A 100 27.95 -11.36 1.29
N LEU A 101 28.77 -12.01 0.46
CA LEU A 101 28.39 -12.36 -0.92
C LEU A 101 27.22 -13.35 -0.98
N GLU A 102 27.22 -14.37 -0.11
CA GLU A 102 26.12 -15.33 -0.02
C GLU A 102 24.83 -14.67 0.46
N LYS A 103 24.93 -13.67 1.33
CA LYS A 103 23.79 -12.87 1.79
C LYS A 103 23.20 -12.04 0.64
N ILE A 104 24.04 -11.35 -0.14
CA ILE A 104 23.61 -10.60 -1.32
C ILE A 104 22.96 -11.53 -2.35
N SER A 105 23.62 -12.63 -2.70
CA SER A 105 23.10 -13.62 -3.65
C SER A 105 21.77 -14.23 -3.18
N SER A 106 21.68 -14.63 -1.91
CA SER A 106 20.43 -15.15 -1.32
C SER A 106 19.32 -14.09 -1.38
N HIS A 107 19.62 -12.84 -1.05
CA HIS A 107 18.63 -11.76 -1.06
C HIS A 107 18.12 -11.47 -2.47
N PHE A 108 19.03 -11.40 -3.45
CA PHE A 108 18.68 -11.20 -4.85
C PHE A 108 17.83 -12.36 -5.40
N SER A 109 18.18 -13.60 -5.08
CA SER A 109 17.39 -14.78 -5.45
C SER A 109 15.97 -14.71 -4.89
N GLN A 110 15.80 -14.29 -3.64
CA GLN A 110 14.48 -14.12 -3.03
C GLN A 110 13.67 -13.00 -3.68
N ILE A 111 14.28 -11.83 -3.91
CA ILE A 111 13.61 -10.74 -4.64
C ILE A 111 13.12 -11.24 -5.99
N LYS A 112 13.97 -11.96 -6.75
CA LYS A 112 13.59 -12.50 -8.06
C LYS A 112 12.40 -13.44 -7.98
N LYS A 113 12.36 -14.35 -7.00
CA LYS A 113 11.23 -15.27 -6.81
C LYS A 113 9.93 -14.55 -6.45
N PHE A 114 9.99 -13.58 -5.52
CA PHE A 114 8.81 -12.79 -5.15
C PHE A 114 8.29 -11.93 -6.31
N MET A 115 9.19 -11.28 -7.06
CA MET A 115 8.82 -10.53 -8.25
C MET A 115 8.20 -11.45 -9.31
N GLY A 116 8.76 -12.64 -9.51
CA GLY A 116 8.17 -13.66 -10.41
C GLY A 116 6.75 -14.03 -10.02
N LEU A 117 6.51 -14.34 -8.74
CA LEU A 117 5.17 -14.62 -8.23
C LEU A 117 4.21 -13.44 -8.45
N ILE A 118 4.65 -12.21 -8.17
CA ILE A 118 3.86 -10.99 -8.37
C ILE A 118 3.48 -10.82 -9.84
N HIS A 119 4.44 -10.98 -10.77
CA HIS A 119 4.20 -10.86 -12.21
C HIS A 119 3.21 -11.93 -12.69
N THR A 120 3.45 -13.20 -12.38
CA THR A 120 2.58 -14.31 -12.78
C THR A 120 1.15 -14.13 -12.25
N THR A 121 1.01 -13.65 -11.01
CA THR A 121 -0.31 -13.36 -10.42
C THR A 121 -1.00 -12.20 -11.14
N ALA A 122 -0.26 -11.14 -11.46
CA ALA A 122 -0.78 -10.00 -12.22
C ALA A 122 -1.23 -10.41 -13.63
N GLU A 123 -0.41 -11.15 -14.37
CA GLU A 123 -0.73 -11.64 -15.71
C GLU A 123 -1.95 -12.56 -15.71
N SER A 124 -2.04 -13.47 -14.73
CA SER A 124 -3.19 -14.38 -14.58
C SER A 124 -4.52 -13.64 -14.40
N LEU A 125 -4.49 -12.47 -13.76
CA LEU A 125 -5.67 -11.60 -13.64
C LEU A 125 -5.91 -10.77 -14.91
N LEU A 126 -4.89 -10.07 -15.40
CA LEU A 126 -5.00 -9.12 -16.50
C LEU A 126 -5.40 -9.81 -17.81
N PHE A 127 -4.89 -11.01 -18.08
CA PHE A 127 -5.19 -11.75 -19.30
C PHE A 127 -6.32 -12.77 -19.12
N ASN A 128 -7.11 -12.65 -18.06
CA ASN A 128 -8.38 -13.36 -17.92
C ASN A 128 -9.51 -12.57 -18.59
N ASP A 129 -9.64 -12.70 -19.91
CA ASP A 129 -10.62 -11.94 -20.71
C ASP A 129 -12.06 -12.11 -20.21
N SER A 130 -12.40 -13.32 -19.77
CA SER A 130 -13.72 -13.61 -19.19
C SER A 130 -13.94 -12.76 -17.94
N LEU A 131 -13.02 -12.74 -16.99
CA LEU A 131 -13.18 -11.95 -15.78
C LEU A 131 -13.18 -10.44 -16.08
N ILE A 132 -12.21 -9.95 -16.87
CA ILE A 132 -12.05 -8.53 -17.18
C ILE A 132 -13.28 -7.95 -17.88
N SER A 133 -13.86 -8.68 -18.83
CA SER A 133 -15.05 -8.22 -19.58
C SER A 133 -16.31 -8.07 -18.72
N HIS A 134 -16.40 -8.77 -17.59
CA HIS A 134 -17.54 -8.68 -16.67
C HIS A 134 -17.35 -7.63 -15.56
N LEU A 135 -16.20 -6.96 -15.47
CA LEU A 135 -15.96 -5.93 -14.46
C LEU A 135 -16.71 -4.64 -14.81
N ARG A 136 -17.72 -4.29 -14.00
CA ARG A 136 -18.43 -3.00 -14.08
C ARG A 136 -18.51 -2.37 -12.70
N PHE A 137 -17.76 -1.30 -12.48
CA PHE A 137 -17.57 -0.66 -11.18
C PHE A 137 -17.39 0.85 -11.35
N ASP A 138 -17.57 1.60 -10.26
CA ASP A 138 -17.46 3.06 -10.25
C ASP A 138 -16.03 3.53 -9.91
N ALA A 139 -15.24 2.70 -9.23
CA ALA A 139 -13.85 2.99 -8.86
C ALA A 139 -13.08 1.69 -8.56
N VAL A 140 -11.74 1.78 -8.56
CA VAL A 140 -10.84 0.71 -8.11
C VAL A 140 -10.07 1.14 -6.87
N LEU A 141 -10.16 0.36 -5.79
CA LEU A 141 -9.26 0.43 -4.63
C LEU A 141 -8.12 -0.57 -4.80
N THR A 142 -6.87 -0.10 -4.79
CA THR A 142 -5.70 -0.96 -5.00
C THR A 142 -4.49 -0.53 -4.18
N ASP A 143 -3.50 -1.41 -4.09
CA ASP A 143 -2.17 -1.08 -3.57
C ASP A 143 -1.20 -0.90 -4.77
N PRO A 144 -0.74 0.32 -5.07
CA PRO A 144 0.03 0.64 -6.27
C PRO A 144 1.45 0.07 -6.29
N VAL A 145 1.90 -0.65 -5.24
CA VAL A 145 3.13 -1.45 -5.32
C VAL A 145 3.04 -2.46 -6.47
N VAL A 146 1.85 -3.02 -6.70
CA VAL A 146 1.55 -3.90 -7.83
C VAL A 146 0.52 -3.17 -8.72
N PRO A 147 0.90 -2.66 -9.90
CA PRO A 147 0.05 -1.74 -10.66
C PRO A 147 -1.15 -2.39 -11.35
N THR A 148 -1.41 -3.68 -11.12
CA THR A 148 -2.52 -4.45 -11.71
C THR A 148 -3.87 -3.77 -11.55
N GLY A 149 -4.19 -3.24 -10.36
CA GLY A 149 -5.45 -2.53 -10.14
C GLY A 149 -5.55 -1.25 -10.96
N SER A 150 -4.46 -0.48 -11.03
CA SER A 150 -4.39 0.76 -11.79
C SER A 150 -4.48 0.51 -13.31
N LEU A 151 -3.90 -0.58 -13.80
CA LEU A 151 -4.03 -1.01 -15.19
C LEU A 151 -5.48 -1.35 -15.55
N ILE A 152 -6.16 -2.13 -14.70
CA ILE A 152 -7.59 -2.44 -14.88
C ILE A 152 -8.42 -1.16 -14.87
N ALA A 153 -8.16 -0.26 -13.92
CA ALA A 153 -8.87 1.02 -13.82
C ALA A 153 -8.72 1.85 -15.10
N ARG A 154 -7.50 1.94 -15.66
CA ARG A 154 -7.24 2.62 -16.93
C ARG A 154 -7.98 1.97 -18.09
N LYS A 155 -7.96 0.63 -18.20
CA LYS A 155 -8.69 -0.09 -19.26
C LYS A 155 -10.21 0.12 -19.20
N LEU A 156 -10.76 0.21 -17.99
CA LEU A 156 -12.19 0.44 -17.77
C LEU A 156 -12.58 1.93 -17.81
N GLY A 157 -11.61 2.85 -17.80
CA GLY A 157 -11.86 4.29 -17.75
C GLY A 157 -12.45 4.79 -16.43
N ILE A 158 -12.10 4.15 -15.32
CA ILE A 158 -12.65 4.46 -13.98
C ILE A 158 -11.56 4.97 -13.03
N PRO A 159 -11.91 5.79 -12.02
CA PRO A 159 -10.93 6.38 -11.11
C PRO A 159 -10.25 5.33 -10.20
N THR A 160 -8.95 5.50 -10.02
CA THR A 160 -8.14 4.71 -9.08
C THR A 160 -8.02 5.41 -7.73
N ILE A 161 -8.25 4.66 -6.66
CA ILE A 161 -8.01 5.01 -5.27
C ILE A 161 -6.87 4.12 -4.77
N ASN A 162 -5.71 4.72 -4.53
CA ASN A 162 -4.54 3.98 -4.05
C ASN A 162 -4.51 3.96 -2.52
N LEU A 163 -4.25 2.81 -1.91
CA LEU A 163 -3.91 2.69 -0.50
C LEU A 163 -2.50 2.10 -0.38
N LEU A 164 -1.58 2.86 0.21
CA LEU A 164 -0.17 2.51 0.29
C LEU A 164 0.47 3.08 1.54
N ARG A 165 1.63 2.55 1.95
CA ARG A 165 2.54 3.28 2.86
C ARG A 165 3.54 4.14 2.06
N GLY A 166 3.96 3.63 0.91
CA GLY A 166 4.90 4.22 -0.03
C GLY A 166 5.31 3.14 -1.03
N ILE A 167 5.85 3.55 -2.17
CA ILE A 167 6.38 2.62 -3.19
C ILE A 167 7.86 2.96 -3.50
N PRO A 168 8.63 2.02 -4.07
CA PRO A 168 10.04 2.27 -4.39
C PRO A 168 10.28 3.56 -5.19
N CYS A 169 11.46 4.16 -4.98
CA CYS A 169 11.95 5.35 -5.68
C CYS A 169 11.03 6.58 -5.60
N THR A 170 10.14 6.67 -4.60
CA THR A 170 9.16 7.75 -4.47
C THR A 170 8.23 7.88 -5.69
N LEU A 171 8.00 6.77 -6.40
CA LEU A 171 7.21 6.78 -7.63
C LEU A 171 5.77 7.22 -7.38
N ASP A 172 5.23 6.99 -6.18
CA ASP A 172 3.92 7.48 -5.75
C ASP A 172 3.88 9.02 -5.74
N MET A 173 4.91 9.64 -5.18
CA MET A 173 5.01 11.10 -5.14
C MET A 173 5.25 11.70 -6.51
N GLN A 174 6.11 11.08 -7.32
CA GLN A 174 6.34 11.52 -8.69
C GLN A 174 5.07 11.42 -9.53
N SER A 175 4.36 10.29 -9.45
CA SER A 175 3.12 10.06 -10.20
C SER A 175 1.99 10.98 -9.75
N ALA A 176 1.92 11.32 -8.46
CA ALA A 176 0.98 12.30 -7.93
C ALA A 176 1.33 13.76 -8.33
N GLY A 177 2.47 14.01 -8.98
CA GLY A 177 2.97 15.36 -9.26
C GLY A 177 3.45 16.11 -8.00
N CYS A 178 3.73 15.37 -6.92
CA CYS A 178 4.12 15.93 -5.63
C CYS A 178 5.63 16.25 -5.60
N PRO A 179 6.04 17.48 -5.28
CA PRO A 179 7.45 17.80 -5.10
C PRO A 179 8.08 16.99 -3.96
N SER A 180 9.30 16.50 -4.16
CA SER A 180 10.08 15.79 -3.14
C SER A 180 11.53 16.33 -3.11
N PRO A 181 11.76 17.53 -2.52
CA PRO A 181 13.07 18.18 -2.58
C PRO A 181 14.12 17.41 -1.74
N PRO A 182 15.23 16.95 -2.33
CA PRO A 182 16.23 16.16 -1.61
C PRO A 182 17.03 16.97 -0.59
N SER A 183 16.85 18.29 -0.56
CA SER A 183 17.48 19.14 0.44
C SER A 183 16.93 18.84 1.84
N TYR A 184 15.64 18.53 2.03
CA TYR A 184 15.05 18.28 3.35
C TYR A 184 14.16 17.04 3.42
N VAL A 185 13.78 16.44 2.28
CA VAL A 185 13.06 15.16 2.25
C VAL A 185 14.08 14.02 2.14
N PRO A 186 14.25 13.19 3.18
CA PRO A 186 15.22 12.09 3.15
C PRO A 186 14.77 10.96 2.21
N ARG A 187 15.73 10.37 1.49
CA ARG A 187 15.52 9.20 0.63
C ARG A 187 15.52 7.93 1.46
N PHE A 188 14.60 7.02 1.15
CA PHE A 188 14.25 5.89 2.00
C PHE A 188 15.45 5.03 2.44
N PHE A 189 16.38 4.74 1.52
CA PHE A 189 17.53 3.88 1.80
C PHE A 189 18.73 4.57 2.46
N THR A 190 18.67 5.89 2.67
CA THR A 190 19.79 6.64 3.28
C THR A 190 19.81 6.55 4.81
N GLY A 191 18.67 6.26 5.45
CA GLY A 191 18.53 6.31 6.90
C GLY A 191 18.63 7.73 7.49
N TYR A 192 18.58 8.77 6.66
CA TYR A 192 18.62 10.16 7.09
C TYR A 192 17.27 10.66 7.61
N THR A 193 17.30 11.83 8.26
CA THR A 193 16.11 12.52 8.79
C THR A 193 15.85 13.82 8.01
N ASP A 194 14.83 14.60 8.39
CA ASP A 194 14.62 15.96 7.89
C ASP A 194 15.78 16.93 8.23
N LYS A 195 16.56 16.59 9.26
CA LYS A 195 17.75 17.32 9.68
C LYS A 195 19.00 16.66 9.13
N MET A 196 19.42 17.12 7.96
CA MET A 196 20.65 16.71 7.28
C MET A 196 21.70 17.82 7.28
N SER A 197 22.95 17.45 7.53
CA SER A 197 24.15 18.23 7.24
C SER A 197 24.34 18.42 5.73
N PHE A 198 25.23 19.33 5.33
CA PHE A 198 25.54 19.55 3.91
C PHE A 198 25.97 18.26 3.19
N LYS A 199 26.83 17.45 3.83
CA LYS A 199 27.31 16.18 3.27
C LYS A 199 26.17 15.18 3.09
N GLU A 200 25.30 15.04 4.08
CA GLU A 200 24.14 14.15 4.00
C GLU A 200 23.16 14.62 2.91
N ARG A 201 22.95 15.92 2.75
CA ARG A 201 22.14 16.47 1.64
C ARG A 201 22.74 16.14 0.28
N ALA A 202 24.06 16.22 0.13
CA ALA A 202 24.74 15.86 -1.10
C ALA A 202 24.55 14.38 -1.44
N VAL A 203 24.72 13.48 -0.46
CA VAL A 203 24.46 12.04 -0.63
C VAL A 203 22.98 11.78 -0.94
N ASN A 204 22.07 12.43 -0.21
CA ASN A 204 20.62 12.29 -0.40
C ASN A 204 20.20 12.72 -1.81
N THR A 205 20.82 13.79 -2.32
CA THR A 205 20.60 14.29 -3.69
C THR A 205 21.14 13.31 -4.73
N LEU A 206 22.33 12.73 -4.51
CA LEU A 206 22.87 11.70 -5.40
C LEU A 206 21.95 10.48 -5.47
N VAL A 207 21.44 10.01 -4.33
CA VAL A 207 20.46 8.90 -4.30
C VAL A 207 19.19 9.27 -5.06
N ALA A 208 18.67 10.48 -4.86
CA ALA A 208 17.50 10.97 -5.59
C ALA A 208 17.67 10.95 -7.13
N LEU A 209 18.89 11.23 -7.61
CA LEU A 209 19.20 11.21 -9.04
C LEU A 209 19.35 9.78 -9.61
N LEU A 210 19.74 8.82 -8.78
CA LEU A 210 19.91 7.41 -9.19
C LEU A 210 18.62 6.59 -9.09
N GLU A 211 17.71 6.98 -8.21
CA GLU A 211 16.40 6.34 -7.97
C GLU A 211 15.58 6.05 -9.25
N PRO A 212 15.46 6.98 -10.22
CA PRO A 212 14.70 6.73 -11.45
C PRO A 212 15.25 5.56 -12.29
N LEU A 213 16.57 5.39 -12.35
CA LEU A 213 17.20 4.27 -13.07
C LEU A 213 16.86 2.93 -12.41
N LEU A 214 16.92 2.89 -11.08
CA LEU A 214 16.52 1.72 -10.31
C LEU A 214 15.04 1.40 -10.52
N CYS A 215 14.18 2.41 -10.56
CA CYS A 215 12.75 2.19 -10.79
C CYS A 215 12.44 1.66 -12.18
N ARG A 216 13.12 2.16 -13.22
CA ARG A 216 12.98 1.59 -14.57
C ARG A 216 13.33 0.10 -14.57
N LEU A 217 14.37 -0.32 -13.86
CA LEU A 217 14.75 -1.73 -13.73
C LEU A 217 13.76 -2.55 -12.90
N LEU A 218 13.10 -1.96 -11.90
CA LEU A 218 12.10 -2.65 -11.08
C LEU A 218 10.77 -2.85 -11.84
N TYR A 219 10.37 -1.87 -12.63
CA TYR A 219 9.07 -1.84 -13.31
C TYR A 219 9.11 -2.24 -14.79
N TRP A 220 10.27 -2.48 -15.40
CA TRP A 220 10.38 -2.80 -16.85
C TRP A 220 9.45 -3.92 -17.33
N HIS A 221 9.27 -4.96 -16.51
CA HIS A 221 8.42 -6.08 -16.85
C HIS A 221 6.94 -5.70 -16.73
N PHE A 222 6.58 -4.88 -15.74
CA PHE A 222 5.25 -4.31 -15.65
C PHE A 222 4.95 -3.32 -16.77
N ASP A 223 5.93 -2.55 -17.25
CA ASP A 223 5.76 -1.72 -18.45
C ASP A 223 5.43 -2.59 -19.67
N HIS A 224 6.07 -3.76 -19.80
CA HIS A 224 5.75 -4.72 -20.87
C HIS A 224 4.34 -5.31 -20.74
N ILE A 225 3.95 -5.74 -19.52
CA ILE A 225 2.59 -6.21 -19.24
C ILE A 225 1.55 -5.12 -19.53
N ALA A 226 1.83 -3.87 -19.14
CA ALA A 226 0.96 -2.73 -19.38
C ALA A 226 0.73 -2.50 -20.87
N TYR A 227 1.81 -2.51 -21.67
CA TYR A 227 1.73 -2.40 -23.12
C TYR A 227 0.87 -3.51 -23.74
N GLN A 228 1.09 -4.77 -23.36
CA GLN A 228 0.32 -5.90 -23.89
C GLN A 228 -1.16 -5.85 -23.48
N PHE A 229 -1.46 -5.46 -22.24
CA PHE A 229 -2.82 -5.47 -21.71
C PHE A 229 -3.67 -4.29 -22.19
N LEU A 230 -3.06 -3.10 -22.32
CA LEU A 230 -3.74 -1.86 -22.74
C LEU A 230 -3.69 -1.64 -24.25
N GLY A 231 -2.67 -2.16 -24.94
CA GLY A 231 -2.42 -1.85 -26.36
C GLY A 231 -1.88 -0.43 -26.58
N GLU A 232 -1.35 0.21 -25.54
CA GLU A 232 -0.84 1.58 -25.54
C GLU A 232 0.62 1.60 -25.07
N GLU A 233 1.46 2.46 -25.67
CA GLU A 233 2.84 2.67 -25.21
C GLU A 233 2.88 3.55 -23.96
N VAL A 234 2.47 2.98 -22.83
CA VAL A 234 2.42 3.66 -21.52
C VAL A 234 3.19 2.87 -20.46
N GLY A 235 3.95 3.60 -19.64
CA GLY A 235 4.67 3.02 -18.49
C GLY A 235 3.86 3.08 -17.20
N VAL A 236 4.28 2.32 -16.19
CA VAL A 236 3.64 2.26 -14.87
C VAL A 236 3.50 3.64 -14.22
N ALA A 237 4.53 4.49 -14.32
CA ALA A 237 4.51 5.84 -13.77
C ALA A 237 3.34 6.68 -14.34
N GLN A 238 3.10 6.56 -15.64
CA GLN A 238 2.02 7.28 -16.31
C GLN A 238 0.65 6.72 -15.91
N VAL A 239 0.50 5.40 -15.86
CA VAL A 239 -0.74 4.76 -15.38
C VAL A 239 -1.06 5.18 -13.94
N LEU A 240 -0.05 5.27 -13.07
CA LEU A 240 -0.22 5.74 -11.70
C LEU A 240 -0.57 7.23 -11.64
N SER A 241 -0.15 8.05 -12.60
CA SER A 241 -0.47 9.48 -12.62
C SER A 241 -1.97 9.78 -12.83
N ASP A 242 -2.73 8.82 -13.35
CA ASP A 242 -4.20 8.92 -13.51
C ASP A 242 -4.97 8.74 -12.19
N SER A 243 -4.27 8.51 -11.08
CA SER A 243 -4.89 8.18 -9.79
C SER A 243 -5.66 9.36 -9.20
N ALA A 244 -6.92 9.13 -8.87
CA ALA A 244 -7.82 10.15 -8.34
C ALA A 244 -7.51 10.49 -6.88
N ILE A 245 -7.19 9.50 -6.05
CA ILE A 245 -6.93 9.66 -4.62
C ILE A 245 -5.75 8.78 -4.18
N TRP A 246 -4.89 9.34 -3.34
CA TRP A 246 -3.78 8.63 -2.69
C TRP A 246 -3.99 8.59 -1.18
N LEU A 247 -4.35 7.42 -0.66
CA LEU A 247 -4.51 7.17 0.77
C LEU A 247 -3.20 6.65 1.35
N LEU A 248 -2.44 7.52 2.02
CA LEU A 248 -1.17 7.15 2.63
C LEU A 248 -1.39 6.64 4.05
N ARG A 249 -1.03 5.38 4.30
CA ARG A 249 -1.03 4.73 5.63
C ARG A 249 0.13 5.22 6.50
N ILE A 250 0.16 6.52 6.72
CA ILE A 250 1.14 7.25 7.51
C ILE A 250 0.43 8.32 8.34
N ASP A 251 1.07 8.73 9.44
CA ASP A 251 0.56 9.77 10.34
C ASP A 251 1.56 10.93 10.36
N PHE A 252 1.07 12.17 10.27
CA PHE A 252 1.92 13.35 10.21
C PHE A 252 2.75 13.57 11.48
N THR A 253 2.36 12.97 12.62
CA THR A 253 3.10 13.04 13.88
C THR A 253 4.33 12.12 13.89
N LEU A 254 4.36 11.10 13.03
CA LEU A 254 5.40 10.08 12.97
C LEU A 254 6.31 10.20 11.73
N GLU A 255 5.97 11.10 10.80
CA GLU A 255 6.69 11.25 9.53
C GLU A 255 7.39 12.60 9.45
N PHE A 256 8.44 12.66 8.62
CA PHE A 256 9.16 13.90 8.37
C PHE A 256 8.35 14.89 7.53
N PRO A 257 8.53 16.20 7.75
CA PRO A 257 7.89 17.22 6.92
C PRO A 257 8.19 17.02 5.44
N ARG A 258 7.13 16.94 4.62
CA ARG A 258 7.23 16.86 3.16
C ARG A 258 6.01 17.49 2.49
N PRO A 259 6.12 17.95 1.24
CA PRO A 259 4.97 18.40 0.47
C PRO A 259 3.93 17.29 0.30
N LEU A 260 2.66 17.68 0.18
CA LEU A 260 1.54 16.81 -0.14
C LEU A 260 0.65 17.50 -1.18
N MET A 261 0.11 16.73 -2.11
CA MET A 261 -0.85 17.20 -3.09
C MET A 261 -2.29 17.15 -2.52
N PRO A 262 -3.23 17.97 -3.03
CA PRO A 262 -4.60 18.01 -2.51
C PRO A 262 -5.36 16.68 -2.57
N ASN A 263 -4.99 15.77 -3.49
CA ASN A 263 -5.56 14.45 -3.62
C ASN A 263 -4.86 13.37 -2.76
N ILE A 264 -3.93 13.76 -1.89
CA ILE A 264 -3.25 12.88 -0.95
C ILE A 264 -3.90 13.03 0.43
N VAL A 265 -4.39 11.92 0.97
CA VAL A 265 -5.04 11.86 2.29
C VAL A 265 -4.25 10.93 3.20
N LEU A 266 -3.88 11.41 4.38
CA LEU A 266 -3.17 10.61 5.38
C LEU A 266 -4.19 9.80 6.19
N VAL A 267 -4.06 8.48 6.13
CA VAL A 267 -4.92 7.49 6.79
C VAL A 267 -4.11 6.62 7.75
N GLY A 268 -3.29 7.27 8.58
CA GLY A 268 -2.59 6.61 9.68
C GLY A 268 -3.57 5.90 10.63
N GLY A 269 -3.13 4.78 11.22
CA GLY A 269 -3.90 4.10 12.26
C GLY A 269 -5.11 3.25 11.80
N ILE A 270 -5.42 3.16 10.50
CA ILE A 270 -6.57 2.38 10.00
C ILE A 270 -6.57 0.88 10.32
N ASN A 271 -5.39 0.34 10.68
CA ASN A 271 -5.24 -1.07 11.08
C ASN A 271 -5.52 -1.29 12.58
N CYS A 272 -5.71 -0.23 13.36
CA CYS A 272 -6.03 -0.33 14.77
C CYS A 272 -7.53 -0.58 14.93
N ASN A 273 -7.90 -1.65 15.63
CA ASN A 273 -9.27 -1.79 16.13
C ASN A 273 -9.59 -0.60 17.05
N VAL A 274 -10.84 -0.15 17.05
CA VAL A 274 -11.34 0.77 18.08
C VAL A 274 -11.06 0.11 19.43
N ARG A 275 -10.03 0.60 20.14
CA ARG A 275 -9.74 0.12 21.49
C ARG A 275 -10.92 0.50 22.37
N ASN A 276 -11.26 -0.38 23.30
CA ASN A 276 -12.05 -0.01 24.47
C ASN A 276 -11.43 1.26 25.08
N PRO A 277 -12.24 2.14 25.72
CA PRO A 277 -11.71 3.28 26.46
C PRO A 277 -10.53 2.81 27.29
N LEU A 278 -9.41 3.53 27.23
CA LEU A 278 -8.33 3.29 28.16
C LEU A 278 -8.95 3.35 29.58
N PRO A 279 -8.60 2.42 30.49
CA PRO A 279 -9.01 2.53 31.87
C PRO A 279 -8.68 3.95 32.35
N GLU A 280 -9.52 4.54 33.19
CA GLU A 280 -9.35 5.90 33.68
C GLU A 280 -8.04 6.00 34.50
N VAL A 281 -6.90 6.18 33.83
CA VAL A 281 -5.62 6.40 34.48
C VAL A 281 -5.58 7.87 34.81
N ARG A 282 -5.84 8.22 36.08
CA ARG A 282 -5.50 9.54 36.59
C ARG A 282 -4.00 9.74 36.36
N LEU A 283 -3.66 10.67 35.48
CA LEU A 283 -2.29 11.11 35.22
C LEU A 283 -1.74 11.82 36.47
N HIS A 284 -1.48 11.07 37.53
CA HIS A 284 -0.63 11.53 38.61
C HIS A 284 0.82 11.32 38.17
N ASN A 285 1.49 12.43 37.85
CA ASN A 285 2.91 12.58 37.55
C ASN A 285 3.34 12.25 36.11
N VAL A 286 2.96 13.12 35.17
CA VAL A 286 3.76 13.34 33.95
C VAL A 286 4.94 14.24 34.33
N PHE A 287 6.10 13.65 34.62
CA PHE A 287 7.33 14.42 34.72
C PHE A 287 7.88 14.66 33.30
N TRP A 288 7.80 15.90 32.85
CA TRP A 288 8.47 16.37 31.64
C TRP A 288 9.96 16.56 31.93
N SER A 289 10.78 15.63 31.47
CA SER A 289 12.21 15.86 31.25
C SER A 289 12.46 15.66 29.76
N GLY A 290 12.87 16.73 29.07
CA GLY A 290 13.06 16.74 27.63
C GLY A 290 13.95 15.59 27.13
N LYS A 291 13.46 14.93 26.08
CA LYS A 291 14.02 13.78 25.32
C LYS A 291 13.59 12.40 25.88
N CYS A 292 12.73 11.74 25.10
CA CYS A 292 12.18 10.38 25.23
C CYS A 292 10.87 10.24 26.05
N ILE A 293 9.79 9.86 25.34
CA ILE A 293 8.60 9.25 25.94
C ILE A 293 8.95 7.78 26.19
N TYR A 294 9.11 7.39 27.45
CA TYR A 294 9.20 5.99 27.83
C TYR A 294 7.79 5.40 27.91
N PHE A 295 7.45 4.45 27.05
CA PHE A 295 6.32 3.56 27.32
C PHE A 295 6.75 2.61 28.44
N LEU A 296 6.30 2.89 29.67
CA LEU A 296 6.47 1.97 30.78
C LEU A 296 5.70 0.68 30.46
N HIS A 297 6.43 -0.44 30.37
CA HIS A 297 5.84 -1.77 30.24
C HIS A 297 5.15 -2.10 31.57
N ILE A 298 3.84 -1.90 31.67
CA ILE A 298 3.07 -2.33 32.83
C ILE A 298 2.77 -3.81 32.66
N VAL A 299 3.49 -4.66 33.40
CA VAL A 299 3.14 -6.07 33.59
C VAL A 299 1.95 -6.13 34.55
N PRO A 300 0.83 -6.82 34.22
CA PRO A 300 -0.26 -6.98 35.16
C PRO A 300 0.19 -7.84 36.33
N THR A 301 0.18 -7.29 37.54
CA THR A 301 0.23 -8.08 38.78
C THR A 301 -1.12 -8.78 38.95
N SER A 302 -1.15 -10.10 38.80
CA SER A 302 -2.27 -10.93 39.24
C SER A 302 -2.45 -10.75 40.75
N SER A 303 -3.64 -10.34 41.18
CA SER A 303 -4.04 -10.33 42.59
C SER A 303 -5.23 -11.28 42.77
N HIS A 304 -4.97 -12.30 43.58
CA HIS A 304 -5.83 -13.30 44.24
C HIS A 304 -6.84 -14.12 43.41
#